data_AF-A0A7W8MWT3-F1
#
_entry.id   AF-A0A7W8MWT3-F1
#
_cell.length_a   1.000
_cell.length_b   1.000
_cell.length_c   1.000
_cell.angle_alpha   90.00
_cell.angle_beta   90.00
_cell.angle_gamma   90.00
#
_symmetry.space_group_name_H-M   'P 1'
#
loop_
_entity.id
_entity.type
_entity.pdbx_description
1 polymer ?
#
loop_
_entity_poly.entity_id
_entity_poly.type
_entity_poly.pdbx_seq_one_letter_code
_entity_poly.pdbx_strand_id
1 'polypeptide(L)'
;MSKNCTCNQTNGDCCFSCCSNKNFVQDQVCCEWKTTSQTGLATTRTIYINSLKCPLFASGFVKYGCGVPNTPIQVQFLINGTVVGSPITLDEGGCLTFTAARFDEIQVIIPAALLTTATFEGEICVTPRYRLN
;
A
#
# COMPACT_ATOMS: atom_id res chain seq x y z
N MET A 1 -17.07 -21.85 -24.69
CA MET A 1 -18.38 -21.17 -24.65
C MET A 1 -18.21 -19.85 -23.90
N SER A 2 -18.30 -18.72 -24.62
CA SER A 2 -18.11 -17.36 -24.10
C SER A 2 -19.28 -16.94 -23.23
N LYS A 3 -19.03 -16.42 -22.03
CA LYS A 3 -20.07 -15.81 -21.19
C LYS A 3 -20.30 -14.36 -21.62
N ASN A 4 -21.57 -14.01 -21.86
CA ASN A 4 -22.02 -12.67 -22.22
C ASN A 4 -22.06 -11.76 -20.98
N CYS A 5 -21.52 -10.53 -21.09
CA CYS A 5 -21.81 -9.47 -20.12
C CYS A 5 -23.08 -8.74 -20.52
N THR A 6 -23.97 -8.53 -19.56
CA THR A 6 -25.11 -7.62 -19.71
C THR A 6 -24.95 -6.48 -18.71
N CYS A 7 -24.70 -5.27 -19.23
CA CYS A 7 -24.82 -4.04 -18.47
C CYS A 7 -26.29 -3.65 -18.50
N ASN A 8 -26.99 -3.67 -17.37
CA ASN A 8 -28.29 -3.01 -17.31
C ASN A 8 -28.04 -1.50 -17.28
N GLN A 9 -28.14 -0.89 -18.45
CA GLN A 9 -27.96 0.54 -18.67
C GLN A 9 -29.20 1.28 -18.17
N THR A 10 -29.08 1.89 -17.00
CA THR A 10 -29.80 3.14 -16.72
C THR A 10 -28.81 4.10 -16.10
N ASN A 11 -28.35 5.04 -16.94
CA ASN A 11 -27.55 6.23 -16.64
C ASN A 11 -26.00 6.08 -16.71
N GLY A 12 -25.47 6.06 -17.94
CA GLY A 12 -24.31 6.89 -18.28
C GLY A 12 -22.90 6.33 -18.17
N ASP A 13 -22.68 5.08 -17.74
CA ASP A 13 -21.32 4.53 -17.58
C ASP A 13 -21.11 3.27 -18.46
N CYS A 14 -20.68 3.48 -19.71
CA CYS A 14 -20.65 2.45 -20.76
C CYS A 14 -19.34 1.66 -20.89
N CYS A 15 -18.46 1.65 -19.87
CA CYS A 15 -17.10 1.11 -19.98
C CYS A 15 -16.85 -0.26 -19.32
N PHE A 16 -17.88 -1.00 -18.90
CA PHE A 16 -17.73 -2.38 -18.39
C PHE A 16 -18.01 -3.42 -19.49
N SER A 17 -17.20 -3.43 -20.55
CA SER A 17 -17.26 -4.50 -21.54
C SER A 17 -16.62 -5.78 -20.97
N CYS A 18 -17.28 -6.92 -21.21
CA CYS A 18 -16.73 -8.24 -20.92
C CYS A 18 -15.34 -8.39 -21.57
N CYS A 19 -14.29 -8.21 -20.79
CA CYS A 19 -12.94 -8.40 -21.27
C CYS A 19 -12.65 -9.90 -21.36
N SER A 20 -11.95 -10.33 -22.41
CA SER A 20 -11.32 -11.65 -22.47
C SER A 20 -10.56 -11.95 -21.18
N ASN A 21 -10.56 -13.21 -20.73
CA ASN A 21 -9.78 -13.65 -19.58
C ASN A 21 -8.35 -13.14 -19.71
N LYS A 22 -7.84 -12.50 -18.66
CA LYS A 22 -6.48 -11.95 -18.65
C LYS A 22 -5.65 -12.82 -17.72
N ASN A 23 -4.49 -13.24 -18.20
CA ASN A 23 -3.52 -13.94 -17.37
C ASN A 23 -2.82 -12.91 -16.50
N PHE A 24 -2.92 -13.07 -15.19
CA PHE A 24 -2.20 -12.26 -14.22
C PHE A 24 -1.25 -13.16 -13.46
N VAL A 25 -0.08 -12.62 -13.13
CA VAL A 25 0.75 -13.20 -12.07
C VAL A 25 0.30 -12.59 -10.74
N GLN A 26 0.23 -13.42 -9.71
CA GLN A 26 -0.03 -13.02 -8.33
C GLN A 26 1.07 -13.57 -7.45
N ASP A 27 2.18 -12.85 -7.39
CA ASP A 27 3.26 -13.19 -6.45
C ASP A 27 3.04 -12.41 -5.17
N GLN A 28 3.05 -13.08 -4.03
CA GLN A 28 3.07 -12.41 -2.73
C GLN A 28 4.52 -12.28 -2.28
N VAL A 29 4.96 -11.05 -2.05
CA VAL A 29 6.28 -10.75 -1.47
C VAL A 29 6.07 -10.13 -0.10
N CYS A 30 6.75 -10.69 0.90
CA CYS A 30 6.70 -10.23 2.28
C CYS A 30 8.10 -9.86 2.76
N CYS A 31 8.21 -8.72 3.42
CA CYS A 31 9.46 -8.22 4.00
C CYS A 31 9.20 -7.60 5.36
N GLU A 32 10.14 -7.78 6.28
CA GLU A 32 10.20 -6.97 7.48
C GLU A 32 10.68 -5.56 7.14
N TRP A 33 10.17 -4.57 7.85
CA TRP A 33 10.67 -3.21 7.79
C TRP A 33 11.09 -2.75 9.18
N LYS A 34 12.13 -1.93 9.22
CA LYS A 34 12.70 -1.38 10.44
C LYS A 34 13.23 0.02 10.17
N THR A 35 12.97 0.94 11.09
CA THR A 35 13.51 2.29 11.01
C THR A 35 13.75 2.86 12.41
N THR A 36 14.68 3.80 12.52
CA THR A 36 14.99 4.48 13.78
C THR A 36 14.53 5.93 13.68
N SER A 37 13.74 6.37 14.63
CA SER A 37 13.29 7.75 14.72
C SER A 37 14.40 8.70 15.15
N GLN A 38 14.21 9.98 14.85
CA GLN A 38 15.04 11.07 15.36
C GLN A 38 14.26 11.90 16.38
N THR A 39 14.94 12.35 17.43
CA THR A 39 14.33 13.21 18.46
C THR A 39 13.77 14.49 17.84
N GLY A 40 12.48 14.76 18.05
CA GLY A 40 11.82 15.98 17.58
C GLY A 40 11.58 16.08 16.07
N LEU A 41 11.84 15.02 15.28
CA LEU A 41 11.74 15.04 13.82
C LEU A 41 10.93 13.85 13.30
N ALA A 42 10.02 14.12 12.35
CA ALA A 42 9.30 13.07 11.66
C ALA A 42 10.28 12.26 10.81
N THR A 43 10.15 10.93 10.85
CA THR A 43 11.02 10.03 10.10
C THR A 43 10.19 9.26 9.09
N THR A 44 10.51 9.41 7.81
CA THR A 44 9.85 8.69 6.72
C THR A 44 10.71 7.52 6.26
N ARG A 45 10.08 6.36 6.05
CA ARG A 45 10.72 5.18 5.51
C ARG A 45 9.91 4.58 4.38
N THR A 46 10.52 4.47 3.21
CA THR A 46 10.00 3.66 2.11
C THR A 46 10.08 2.18 2.48
N ILE A 47 8.94 1.49 2.43
CA ILE A 47 8.82 0.06 2.73
C ILE A 47 8.45 -0.77 1.51
N TYR A 48 7.99 -0.12 0.44
CA TYR A 48 7.76 -0.75 -0.86
C TYR A 48 8.00 0.27 -1.97
N ILE A 49 8.68 -0.17 -3.03
CA ILE A 49 8.81 0.58 -4.28
C ILE A 49 8.57 -0.37 -5.45
N ASN A 50 7.81 0.09 -6.43
CA ASN A 50 7.59 -0.61 -7.68
C ASN A 50 8.28 0.14 -8.81
N SER A 51 9.29 -0.49 -9.40
CA SER A 51 10.01 0.04 -10.57
C SER A 51 9.33 -0.26 -11.91
N LEU A 52 8.22 -1.01 -11.91
CA LEU A 52 7.46 -1.30 -13.12
C LEU A 52 6.72 -0.05 -13.59
N LYS A 53 6.93 0.36 -14.84
CA LYS A 53 6.32 1.56 -15.45
C LYS A 53 4.80 1.46 -15.72
N CYS A 54 4.14 0.40 -15.28
CA CYS A 54 2.72 0.19 -15.50
C CYS A 54 1.92 0.47 -14.22
N PRO A 55 0.70 1.03 -14.32
CA PRO A 55 -0.13 1.29 -13.15
C PRO A 55 -0.42 -0.03 -12.43
N LEU A 56 0.19 -0.17 -11.25
CA LEU A 56 0.05 -1.35 -10.40
C LEU A 56 -1.35 -1.41 -9.81
N PHE A 57 -1.92 -2.60 -9.79
CA PHE A 57 -3.00 -2.96 -8.88
C PHE A 57 -2.41 -3.96 -7.89
N ALA A 58 -2.50 -3.71 -6.59
CA ALA A 58 -1.96 -4.62 -5.59
C ALA A 58 -2.88 -4.73 -4.37
N SER A 59 -2.86 -5.91 -3.77
CA SER A 59 -3.47 -6.16 -2.45
C SER A 59 -2.39 -6.59 -1.47
N GLY A 60 -2.60 -6.34 -0.19
CA GLY A 60 -1.58 -6.68 0.80
C GLY A 60 -1.94 -6.23 2.20
N PHE A 61 -0.93 -6.21 3.07
CA PHE A 61 -1.06 -5.62 4.39
C PHE A 61 0.24 -4.97 4.85
N VAL A 62 0.10 -4.04 5.80
CA VAL A 62 1.20 -3.45 6.57
C VAL A 62 0.90 -3.66 8.04
N LYS A 63 1.80 -4.33 8.76
CA LYS A 63 1.75 -4.49 10.20
C LYS A 63 2.71 -3.52 10.85
N TYR A 64 2.30 -2.91 11.95
CA TYR A 64 3.17 -2.22 12.88
C TYR A 64 3.32 -3.09 14.11
N GLY A 65 4.45 -3.79 14.21
CA GLY A 65 4.64 -4.84 15.22
C GLY A 65 5.08 -4.29 16.56
N CYS A 66 6.13 -3.46 16.56
CA CYS A 66 6.77 -2.96 17.78
C CYS A 66 7.30 -1.55 17.56
N GLY A 67 7.14 -0.70 18.57
CA GLY A 67 7.72 0.63 18.61
C GLY A 67 7.53 1.30 19.97
N VAL A 68 7.25 2.60 19.96
CA VAL A 68 6.97 3.32 21.21
C VAL A 68 5.49 3.16 21.55
N PRO A 69 5.14 2.73 22.78
CA PRO A 69 3.74 2.61 23.21
C PRO A 69 2.95 3.88 23.00
N ASN A 70 1.70 3.74 22.53
CA ASN A 70 0.79 4.85 22.23
C ASN A 70 1.32 5.86 21.20
N THR A 71 2.29 5.45 20.38
CA THR A 71 2.80 6.27 19.27
C THR A 71 2.36 5.67 17.94
N PRO A 72 1.25 6.16 17.36
CA PRO A 72 0.82 5.71 16.05
C PRO A 72 1.77 6.15 14.95
N ILE A 73 1.87 5.34 13.91
CA ILE A 73 2.52 5.69 12.65
C ILE A 73 1.48 6.05 11.59
N GLN A 74 1.90 6.68 10.50
CA GLN A 74 1.08 6.81 9.30
C GLN A 74 1.62 5.93 8.19
N VAL A 75 0.72 5.25 7.47
CA VAL A 75 1.02 4.54 6.22
C VAL A 75 0.45 5.36 5.08
N GLN A 76 1.26 5.65 4.06
CA GLN A 76 0.82 6.39 2.89
C GLN A 76 1.27 5.73 1.59
N PHE A 77 0.44 5.91 0.56
CA PHE A 77 0.70 5.46 -0.80
C PHE A 77 1.09 6.67 -1.63
N LEU A 78 2.06 6.52 -2.54
CA LEU A 78 2.50 7.59 -3.41
C LEU A 78 2.52 7.15 -4.88
N ILE A 79 2.43 8.14 -5.77
CA ILE A 79 2.72 8.02 -7.19
C ILE A 79 3.66 9.16 -7.59
N ASN A 80 4.83 8.84 -8.12
CA ASN A 80 5.87 9.81 -8.50
C ASN A 80 6.16 10.84 -7.38
N GLY A 81 6.24 10.38 -6.12
CA GLY A 81 6.49 11.21 -4.95
C GLY A 81 5.30 12.05 -4.45
N THR A 82 4.13 11.94 -5.07
CA THR A 82 2.90 12.60 -4.62
C THR A 82 2.02 11.62 -3.85
N VAL A 83 1.57 12.01 -2.65
CA VAL A 83 0.66 11.19 -1.83
C VAL A 83 -0.68 10.99 -2.55
N VAL A 84 -1.13 9.74 -2.60
CA VAL A 84 -2.40 9.33 -3.19
C VAL A 84 -3.36 8.92 -2.08
N GLY A 85 -4.51 9.59 -2.02
CA GLY A 85 -5.49 9.39 -0.95
C GLY A 85 -5.04 10.00 0.38
N SER A 86 -5.69 9.58 1.46
CA SER A 86 -5.35 10.03 2.81
C SER A 86 -4.40 9.03 3.48
N PRO A 87 -3.33 9.49 4.15
CA PRO A 87 -2.53 8.63 5.02
C PRO A 87 -3.40 7.94 6.07
N ILE A 88 -3.06 6.71 6.38
CA ILE A 88 -3.81 5.86 7.31
C ILE A 88 -3.02 5.73 8.59
N THR A 89 -3.63 6.10 9.71
CA THR A 89 -3.04 5.94 11.04
C THR A 89 -3.07 4.48 11.46
N LEU A 90 -1.93 3.97 11.96
CA LEU A 90 -1.79 2.61 12.47
C LEU A 90 -1.16 2.64 13.85
N ASP A 91 -1.87 2.11 14.84
CA ASP A 91 -1.38 1.94 16.20
C ASP A 91 -0.44 0.73 16.33
N GLU A 92 0.37 0.72 17.39
CA GLU A 92 1.27 -0.40 17.69
C GLU A 92 0.49 -1.70 17.89
N GLY A 93 0.97 -2.79 17.31
CA GLY A 93 0.27 -4.08 17.22
C GLY A 93 -0.82 -4.10 16.13
N GLY A 94 -1.04 -2.99 15.43
CA GLY A 94 -2.05 -2.85 14.39
C GLY A 94 -1.66 -3.51 13.07
N CYS A 95 -2.69 -3.84 12.27
CA CYS A 95 -2.55 -4.32 10.90
C CYS A 95 -3.50 -3.57 9.97
N LEU A 96 -2.94 -2.99 8.91
CA LEU A 96 -3.68 -2.39 7.81
C LEU A 96 -3.69 -3.35 6.63
N THR A 97 -4.86 -3.84 6.24
CA THR A 97 -5.05 -4.55 4.95
C THR A 97 -5.45 -3.57 3.86
N PHE A 98 -4.92 -3.72 2.65
CA PHE A 98 -5.24 -2.83 1.54
C PHE A 98 -5.50 -3.57 0.23
N THR A 99 -6.27 -2.90 -0.64
CA THR A 99 -6.35 -3.18 -2.07
C THR A 99 -6.33 -1.83 -2.77
N ALA A 100 -5.23 -1.52 -3.45
CA ALA A 100 -4.96 -0.19 -3.99
C ALA A 100 -4.47 -0.29 -5.44
N ALA A 101 -4.71 0.77 -6.20
CA ALA A 101 -4.25 0.92 -7.57
C ALA A 101 -3.56 2.28 -7.75
N ARG A 102 -2.75 2.40 -8.80
CA ARG A 102 -2.08 3.67 -9.18
C ARG A 102 -1.19 4.24 -8.07
N PHE A 103 -0.34 3.39 -7.51
CA PHE A 103 0.77 3.80 -6.65
C PHE A 103 2.05 3.11 -7.13
N ASP A 104 3.19 3.72 -6.86
CA ASP A 104 4.52 3.16 -7.09
C ASP A 104 5.33 3.03 -5.79
N GLU A 105 4.85 3.62 -4.69
CA GLU A 105 5.56 3.61 -3.42
C GLU A 105 4.60 3.48 -2.23
N ILE A 106 5.05 2.77 -1.19
CA ILE A 106 4.42 2.78 0.14
C ILE A 106 5.46 3.22 1.16
N GLN A 107 5.08 4.21 1.98
CA GLN A 107 5.90 4.74 3.05
C GLN A 107 5.23 4.58 4.41
N VAL A 108 6.05 4.42 5.44
CA VAL A 108 5.66 4.61 6.83
C VAL A 108 6.28 5.91 7.35
N ILE A 109 5.50 6.67 8.11
CA ILE A 109 5.92 7.92 8.72
C ILE A 109 5.79 7.78 10.23
N ILE A 110 6.91 7.97 10.91
CA ILE A 110 6.97 8.09 12.36
C ILE A 110 6.79 9.55 12.74
N PRO A 111 5.93 9.88 13.72
CA PRO A 111 5.69 11.26 14.12
C PRO A 111 6.91 11.92 14.76
N ALA A 112 6.97 13.25 14.66
CA ALA A 112 8.04 14.07 15.22
C ALA A 112 8.00 14.21 16.76
N ALA A 113 6.92 13.78 17.41
CA ALA A 113 6.66 14.02 18.83
C ALA A 113 7.48 13.16 19.80
N LEU A 114 8.51 12.45 19.32
CA LEU A 114 9.33 11.56 20.13
C LEU A 114 10.42 12.34 20.86
N LEU A 115 10.51 12.10 22.17
CA LEU A 115 11.49 12.75 23.06
C LEU A 115 12.87 12.07 23.03
N THR A 116 12.93 10.83 22.55
CA THR A 116 14.15 10.03 22.39
C THR A 116 14.11 9.29 21.07
N THR A 117 15.29 8.95 20.54
CA THR A 117 15.40 8.03 19.42
C THR A 117 14.84 6.66 19.82
N ALA A 118 14.05 6.06 18.94
CA ALA A 118 13.44 4.76 19.15
C ALA A 118 13.38 3.98 17.84
N THR A 119 13.30 2.67 17.95
CA THR A 119 13.18 1.79 16.78
C THR A 119 11.72 1.42 16.59
N PHE A 120 11.27 1.41 15.33
CA PHE A 120 9.93 1.00 14.91
C PHE A 120 10.09 -0.11 13.89
N GLU A 121 9.32 -1.18 14.05
CA GLU A 121 9.44 -2.40 13.27
C GLU A 121 8.08 -2.98 12.90
N GLY A 122 8.04 -3.70 11.78
CA GLY A 122 6.84 -4.36 11.32
C GLY A 122 7.07 -5.19 10.08
N GLU A 123 5.98 -5.53 9.41
CA GLU A 123 5.98 -6.38 8.22
C GLU A 123 5.12 -5.74 7.13
N ILE A 124 5.54 -5.89 5.88
CA ILE A 124 4.73 -5.59 4.72
C ILE A 124 4.65 -6.83 3.84
N CYS A 125 3.44 -7.13 3.38
CA CYS A 125 3.22 -8.09 2.31
C CYS A 125 2.46 -7.41 1.17
N VAL A 126 2.94 -7.57 -0.06
CA VAL A 126 2.30 -7.01 -1.25
C VAL A 126 2.14 -8.10 -2.29
N THR A 127 0.94 -8.17 -2.87
CA THR A 127 0.59 -9.04 -3.99
C THR A 127 0.23 -8.17 -5.19
N PRO A 128 1.24 -7.72 -5.98
CA PRO A 128 0.98 -7.03 -7.23
C PRO A 128 0.24 -7.93 -8.23
N ARG A 129 -0.68 -7.35 -8.98
CA ARG A 129 -1.36 -7.95 -10.14
C ARG A 129 -0.93 -7.18 -11.37
N TYR A 130 -0.10 -7.80 -12.19
CA TYR A 130 0.27 -7.26 -13.49
C TYR A 130 -0.16 -8.24 -14.59
N ARG A 131 -0.55 -7.69 -15.74
CA ARG A 131 -0.95 -8.50 -16.89
C ARG A 131 0.29 -9.12 -17.52
N LEU A 132 0.21 -10.42 -17.79
CA LEU A 132 1.08 -11.05 -18.77
C LEU A 132 0.49 -10.75 -20.14
N ASN A 133 1.27 -10.10 -20.98
CA ASN A 133 0.92 -9.88 -22.38
C ASN A 133 0.96 -11.21 -23.14
#